data_AF-A0A3C7VZ53-F1
#
_entry.id   AF-A0A3C7VZ53-F1
#
_cell.length_a   1.000
_cell.length_b   1.000
_cell.length_c   1.000
_cell.angle_alpha   90.00
_cell.angle_beta   90.00
_cell.angle_gamma   90.00
#
_symmetry.space_group_name_H-M   'P 1'
#
loop_
_entity.id
_entity.type
_entity.pdbx_description
1 polymer ?
#
loop_
_entity_poly.entity_id
_entity_poly.type
_entity_poly.pdbx_seq_one_letter_code
_entity_poly.pdbx_strand_id
1 'polypeptide(L)'
;KAYVCDLDADQAREYRGTLTEPGRNSPYRERSVDENLDLLERMRAGEFDEGSRVLRAKIDMAAPNMNLRDPILYRIRKRSHHQTGDRWCIYPTYDFAHGQEDAIEGVTHSICTLEFEDHRPLYDWFIDNLPVDCRPRQYEFARLNTSYTVTSKRKLKLLVDGGHVDGWDDPRMPTIAGMRRRGFTPASIRRFCEMVGTSRANGVADVAMLEHAIRDDLNANAPRAFCVLEPLRVVLTNYPEGEQETLTLPRHPSRE
;
A
#
# COMPACT_ATOMS: atom_id res chain seq x y z
N LYS A 1 24.72 -13.63 10.38
CA LYS A 1 25.11 -13.22 8.99
C LYS A 1 24.79 -11.73 8.77
N ALA A 2 25.25 -10.86 9.67
CA ALA A 2 24.97 -9.42 9.64
C ALA A 2 26.12 -8.68 10.33
N TYR A 3 26.25 -7.38 10.09
CA TYR A 3 27.27 -6.52 10.70
C TYR A 3 26.75 -5.08 10.83
N VAL A 4 27.30 -4.34 11.79
CA VAL A 4 27.05 -2.90 11.96
C VAL A 4 27.98 -2.13 11.03
N CYS A 5 27.40 -1.22 10.25
CA CYS A 5 28.09 -0.41 9.25
C CYS A 5 27.99 1.07 9.64
N ASP A 6 29.12 1.77 9.64
CA ASP A 6 29.22 3.19 10.01
C ASP A 6 29.37 4.11 8.80
N LEU A 7 29.20 3.57 7.59
CA LEU A 7 29.13 4.40 6.39
C LEU A 7 27.91 5.31 6.49
N ASP A 8 28.11 6.60 6.22
CA ASP A 8 27.02 7.53 6.08
C ASP A 8 26.17 7.21 4.82
N ALA A 9 25.08 7.96 4.61
CA ALA A 9 24.15 7.70 3.52
C ALA A 9 24.79 7.86 2.13
N ASP A 10 25.70 8.81 1.95
CA ASP A 10 26.34 9.10 0.67
C ASP A 10 27.42 8.06 0.37
N GLN A 11 28.24 7.71 1.36
CA GLN A 11 29.19 6.63 1.29
C GLN A 11 28.50 5.29 1.03
N ALA A 12 27.41 4.99 1.75
CA ALA A 12 26.66 3.75 1.54
C ALA A 12 26.13 3.65 0.10
N ARG A 13 25.71 4.76 -0.50
CA ARG A 13 25.29 4.82 -1.91
C ARG A 13 26.47 4.57 -2.86
N GLU A 14 27.61 5.18 -2.62
CA GLU A 14 28.83 4.98 -3.42
C GLU A 14 29.30 3.51 -3.36
N TYR A 15 29.30 2.91 -2.17
CA TYR A 15 29.71 1.52 -1.97
C TYR A 15 28.70 0.52 -2.53
N ARG A 16 27.43 0.89 -2.69
CA ARG A 16 26.41 0.01 -3.28
C ARG A 16 26.63 -0.25 -4.77
N GLY A 17 27.35 0.63 -5.46
CA GLY A 17 27.51 0.58 -6.91
C GLY A 17 26.21 0.92 -7.64
N THR A 18 26.14 0.55 -8.92
CA THR A 18 25.02 0.86 -9.82
C THR A 18 24.42 -0.41 -10.42
N LEU A 19 23.45 -0.27 -11.34
CA LEU A 19 22.92 -1.40 -12.10
C LEU A 19 23.96 -2.02 -13.04
N THR A 20 25.00 -1.27 -13.41
CA THR A 20 26.07 -1.73 -14.33
C THR A 20 27.39 -2.00 -13.62
N GLU A 21 27.62 -1.41 -12.45
CA GLU A 21 28.87 -1.53 -11.69
C GLU A 21 28.63 -2.28 -10.37
N PRO A 22 29.47 -3.28 -10.04
CA PRO A 22 29.34 -4.02 -8.77
C PRO A 22 29.62 -3.11 -7.57
N GLY A 23 29.03 -3.45 -6.43
CA GLY A 23 29.31 -2.78 -5.16
C GLY A 23 30.65 -3.19 -4.57
N ARG A 24 31.08 -2.47 -3.52
CA ARG A 24 32.30 -2.73 -2.76
C ARG A 24 31.96 -3.02 -1.31
N ASN A 25 32.71 -3.93 -0.69
CA ASN A 25 32.55 -4.24 0.73
C ASN A 25 32.80 -2.98 1.58
N SER A 26 31.94 -2.76 2.57
CA SER A 26 32.18 -1.74 3.60
C SER A 26 33.49 -2.07 4.35
N PRO A 27 34.28 -1.06 4.77
CA PRO A 27 35.44 -1.28 5.64
C PRO A 27 35.07 -1.98 6.96
N TYR A 28 33.80 -1.83 7.39
CA TYR A 28 33.27 -2.40 8.63
C TYR A 28 32.68 -3.81 8.44
N ARG A 29 32.74 -4.37 7.23
CA ARG A 29 32.08 -5.64 6.90
C ARG A 29 32.63 -6.83 7.69
N GLU A 30 33.92 -6.82 7.99
CA GLU A 30 34.61 -7.93 8.66
C GLU A 30 34.82 -7.71 10.17
N ARG A 31 34.02 -6.83 10.79
CA ARG A 31 33.91 -6.73 12.25
C ARG A 31 33.62 -8.09 12.88
N SER A 32 34.17 -8.32 14.08
CA SER A 32 33.94 -9.55 14.83
C SER A 32 32.48 -9.68 15.27
N VAL A 33 32.05 -10.89 15.62
CA VAL A 33 30.69 -11.11 16.13
C VAL A 33 30.45 -10.30 17.40
N ASP A 34 31.41 -10.31 18.33
CA ASP A 34 31.31 -9.61 19.61
C ASP A 34 31.19 -8.09 19.43
N GLU A 35 31.99 -7.51 18.53
CA GLU A 35 31.90 -6.08 18.21
C GLU A 35 30.54 -5.71 17.62
N ASN A 36 30.00 -6.53 16.72
CA ASN A 36 28.70 -6.28 16.13
C ASN A 36 27.55 -6.39 17.15
N LEU A 37 27.64 -7.32 18.10
CA LEU A 37 26.65 -7.48 19.17
C LEU A 37 26.67 -6.29 20.13
N ASP A 38 27.86 -5.85 20.56
CA ASP A 38 28.04 -4.65 21.40
C ASP A 38 27.43 -3.41 20.71
N LEU A 39 27.83 -3.16 19.46
CA LEU A 39 27.36 -2.00 18.71
C LEU A 39 25.85 -2.03 18.51
N LEU A 40 25.25 -3.17 18.21
CA LEU A 40 23.80 -3.28 18.03
C LEU A 40 23.03 -2.99 19.33
N GLU A 41 23.52 -3.48 20.48
CA GLU A 41 22.88 -3.18 21.77
C GLU A 41 23.00 -1.70 22.13
N ARG A 42 24.14 -1.06 21.84
CA ARG A 42 24.34 0.39 22.02
C ARG A 42 23.48 1.23 21.07
N MET A 43 23.28 0.76 19.83
CA MET A 43 22.30 1.35 18.91
C MET A 43 20.88 1.28 19.49
N ARG A 44 20.49 0.13 20.06
CA ARG A 44 19.19 -0.06 20.73
C ARG A 44 19.06 0.78 22.01
N ALA A 45 20.14 1.01 22.74
CA ALA A 45 20.19 1.85 23.93
C ALA A 45 20.14 3.36 23.60
N GLY A 46 20.22 3.75 22.32
CA GLY A 46 20.11 5.13 21.86
C GLY A 46 21.39 5.95 21.97
N GLU A 47 22.54 5.29 22.17
CA GLU A 47 23.85 5.94 22.35
C GLU A 47 24.31 6.72 21.10
N PHE A 48 23.88 6.30 19.91
CA PHE A 48 24.29 6.92 18.65
C PHE A 48 23.19 7.77 18.01
N ASP A 49 23.58 8.72 17.16
CA ASP A 49 22.66 9.61 16.45
C ASP A 49 22.03 8.98 15.22
N GLU A 50 20.92 9.57 14.75
CA GLU A 50 20.24 9.12 13.53
C GLU A 50 21.21 9.15 12.33
N GLY A 51 21.21 8.07 11.54
CA GLY A 51 22.07 7.95 10.35
C GLY A 51 23.55 7.66 10.62
N SER A 52 23.99 7.65 11.87
CA SER A 52 25.40 7.37 12.20
C SER A 52 25.82 5.92 11.94
N ARG A 53 24.90 4.97 12.16
CA ARG A 53 25.14 3.52 12.03
C ARG A 53 23.87 2.78 11.62
N VAL A 54 24.06 1.68 10.90
CA VAL A 54 22.98 0.76 10.49
C VAL A 54 23.41 -0.69 10.64
N LEU A 55 22.47 -1.58 10.96
CA LEU A 55 22.72 -3.02 10.85
C LEU A 55 22.47 -3.45 9.41
N ARG A 56 23.40 -4.17 8.78
CA ARG A 56 23.26 -4.69 7.41
C ARG A 56 23.37 -6.21 7.40
N ALA A 57 22.63 -6.86 6.49
CA ALA A 57 22.87 -8.25 6.17
C ALA A 57 24.24 -8.39 5.48
N LYS A 58 24.93 -9.52 5.70
CA LYS A 58 26.16 -9.88 5.00
C LYS A 58 25.81 -10.90 3.92
N ILE A 59 25.62 -10.44 2.68
CA ILE A 59 25.19 -11.26 1.53
C ILE A 59 26.26 -11.17 0.43
N ASP A 60 26.04 -10.40 -0.63
CA ASP A 60 26.95 -10.29 -1.76
C ASP A 60 26.89 -8.89 -2.39
N MET A 61 27.98 -8.12 -2.23
CA MET A 61 28.08 -6.76 -2.78
C MET A 61 28.21 -6.73 -4.31
N ALA A 62 28.57 -7.85 -4.94
CA ALA A 62 28.66 -7.96 -6.40
C ALA A 62 27.38 -8.53 -7.04
N ALA A 63 26.35 -8.84 -6.26
CA ALA A 63 25.11 -9.42 -6.77
C ALA A 63 24.46 -8.53 -7.86
N PRO A 64 23.93 -9.12 -8.95
CA PRO A 64 23.21 -8.36 -9.97
C PRO A 64 21.94 -7.73 -9.40
N ASN A 65 21.28 -8.41 -8.46
CA ASN A 65 20.15 -7.85 -7.72
C ASN A 65 20.65 -6.89 -6.61
N MET A 66 20.28 -5.61 -6.73
CA MET A 66 20.68 -4.57 -5.77
C MET A 66 20.15 -4.79 -4.34
N ASN A 67 19.08 -5.58 -4.17
CA ASN A 67 18.52 -5.91 -2.86
C ASN A 67 19.39 -6.92 -2.11
N LEU A 68 20.23 -7.70 -2.81
CA LEU A 68 21.18 -8.62 -2.20
C LEU A 68 22.54 -7.97 -1.85
N ARG A 69 22.73 -6.69 -2.19
CA ARG A 69 23.96 -5.94 -1.89
C ARG A 69 23.95 -5.41 -0.45
N ASP A 70 24.20 -6.31 0.49
CA ASP A 70 24.20 -6.08 1.95
C ASP A 70 23.05 -5.14 2.38
N PRO A 71 21.77 -5.53 2.25
CA PRO A 71 20.64 -4.68 2.57
C PRO A 71 20.64 -4.27 4.04
N ILE A 72 20.11 -3.08 4.33
CA ILE A 72 19.96 -2.58 5.70
C ILE A 72 18.82 -3.34 6.38
N LEU A 73 19.06 -3.80 7.61
CA LEU A 73 18.11 -4.48 8.49
C LEU A 73 17.49 -3.52 9.51
N TYR A 74 18.33 -2.72 10.19
CA TYR A 74 17.88 -1.74 11.19
C TYR A 74 18.52 -0.38 10.96
N ARG A 75 17.74 0.67 11.24
CA ARG A 75 18.19 2.06 11.25
C ARG A 75 17.85 2.73 12.57
N ILE A 76 18.70 3.63 13.01
CA ILE A 76 18.43 4.49 14.17
C ILE A 76 17.43 5.58 13.76
N ARG A 77 16.36 5.71 14.52
CA ARG A 77 15.37 6.77 14.41
C ARG A 77 14.83 7.12 15.80
N LYS A 78 15.18 8.29 16.32
CA LYS A 78 14.75 8.82 17.63
C LYS A 78 13.41 9.54 17.46
N ARG A 79 12.37 8.76 17.18
CA ARG A 79 10.97 9.21 17.02
C ARG A 79 10.04 8.29 17.79
N SER A 80 9.03 8.88 18.43
CA SER A 80 8.00 8.11 19.12
C SER A 80 7.17 7.31 18.12
N HIS A 81 6.96 6.02 18.43
CA HIS A 81 6.14 5.14 17.63
C HIS A 81 4.71 5.07 18.18
N HIS A 82 3.72 5.09 17.30
CA HIS A 82 2.31 5.17 17.70
C HIS A 82 1.81 3.98 18.54
N GLN A 83 2.43 2.80 18.45
CA GLN A 83 2.10 1.62 19.29
C GLN A 83 3.05 1.42 20.47
N THR A 84 4.34 1.71 20.28
CA THR A 84 5.40 1.30 21.22
C THR A 84 6.03 2.48 21.96
N GLY A 85 5.53 3.70 21.72
CA GLY A 85 6.03 4.93 22.31
C GLY A 85 7.52 5.10 22.04
N ASP A 86 8.27 5.43 23.09
CA ASP A 86 9.71 5.66 23.04
C ASP A 86 10.54 4.42 23.44
N ARG A 87 9.91 3.22 23.45
CA ARG A 87 10.59 1.96 23.83
C ARG A 87 11.74 1.60 22.88
N TRP A 88 11.67 2.03 21.63
CA TRP A 88 12.63 1.69 20.59
C TRP A 88 13.16 2.95 19.90
N CYS A 89 14.46 3.00 19.68
CA CYS A 89 15.13 4.01 18.85
C CYS A 89 15.81 3.40 17.61
N ILE A 90 15.67 2.09 17.40
CA ILE A 90 16.03 1.40 16.16
C ILE A 90 14.79 0.74 15.57
N TYR A 91 14.64 0.84 14.26
CA TYR A 91 13.47 0.32 13.55
C TYR A 91 13.90 -0.59 12.39
N PRO A 92 13.21 -1.73 12.19
CA PRO A 92 13.51 -2.63 11.11
C PRO A 92 13.15 -1.99 9.75
N THR A 93 13.82 -2.42 8.69
CA THR A 93 13.43 -2.11 7.32
C THR A 93 12.29 -3.03 6.88
N TYR A 94 11.57 -2.61 5.83
CA TYR A 94 10.48 -3.39 5.25
C TYR A 94 10.91 -4.83 4.93
N ASP A 95 12.01 -5.00 4.19
CA ASP A 95 12.47 -6.33 3.76
C ASP A 95 12.83 -7.27 4.90
N PHE A 96 13.30 -6.74 6.03
CA PHE A 96 13.63 -7.54 7.21
C PHE A 96 12.42 -7.82 8.12
N ALA A 97 11.39 -6.98 8.06
CA ALA A 97 10.15 -7.22 8.82
C ALA A 97 9.22 -8.19 8.07
N HIS A 98 9.02 -7.97 6.77
CA HIS A 98 7.94 -8.56 5.98
C HIS A 98 7.92 -10.10 6.01
N GLY A 99 9.02 -10.76 5.63
CA GLY A 99 9.05 -12.24 5.59
C GLY A 99 9.06 -12.90 6.97
N GLN A 100 9.61 -12.22 7.96
CA GLN A 100 9.67 -12.69 9.33
C GLN A 100 8.30 -12.60 9.99
N GLU A 101 7.56 -11.52 9.74
CA GLU A 101 6.15 -11.38 10.16
C GLU A 101 5.29 -12.46 9.50
N ASP A 102 5.42 -12.67 8.18
CA ASP A 102 4.73 -13.76 7.47
C ASP A 102 5.02 -15.14 8.12
N ALA A 103 6.29 -15.40 8.45
CA ALA A 103 6.68 -16.68 9.04
C ALA A 103 6.16 -16.84 10.48
N ILE A 104 6.19 -15.77 11.29
CA ILE A 104 5.65 -15.76 12.67
C ILE A 104 4.13 -15.99 12.65
N GLU A 105 3.43 -15.41 11.69
CA GLU A 105 1.97 -15.53 11.54
C GLU A 105 1.53 -16.83 10.85
N GLY A 106 2.47 -17.63 10.33
CA GLY A 106 2.17 -18.88 9.63
C GLY A 106 1.54 -18.66 8.25
N VAL A 107 1.86 -17.54 7.60
CA VAL A 107 1.41 -17.23 6.24
C VAL A 107 1.91 -18.30 5.27
N THR A 108 1.03 -18.74 4.35
CA THR A 108 1.41 -19.71 3.31
C THR A 108 1.70 -19.02 1.98
N HIS A 109 0.89 -18.03 1.61
CA HIS A 109 0.98 -17.30 0.35
C HIS A 109 1.02 -15.79 0.66
N SER A 110 2.22 -15.22 0.61
CA SER A 110 2.44 -13.78 0.78
C SER A 110 2.19 -13.09 -0.57
N ILE A 111 1.04 -12.45 -0.72
CA ILE A 111 0.59 -11.89 -2.00
C ILE A 111 0.88 -10.38 -2.01
N CYS A 112 1.77 -9.94 -2.88
CA CYS A 112 2.16 -8.52 -3.01
C CYS A 112 2.13 -8.05 -4.47
N THR A 113 2.48 -6.79 -4.73
CA THR A 113 2.49 -6.24 -6.10
C THR A 113 3.85 -6.41 -6.78
N LEU A 114 3.87 -6.38 -8.12
CA LEU A 114 5.08 -6.60 -8.95
C LEU A 114 6.27 -5.70 -8.60
N GLU A 115 6.05 -4.55 -7.96
CA GLU A 115 7.15 -3.71 -7.47
C GLU A 115 8.07 -4.41 -6.45
N PHE A 116 7.62 -5.50 -5.83
CA PHE A 116 8.38 -6.30 -4.87
C PHE A 116 8.93 -7.60 -5.46
N GLU A 117 8.84 -7.82 -6.78
CA GLU A 117 9.38 -9.03 -7.42
C GLU A 117 10.90 -9.14 -7.22
N ASP A 118 11.64 -8.04 -7.39
CA ASP A 118 13.09 -8.00 -7.16
C ASP A 118 13.45 -8.12 -5.67
N HIS A 119 12.49 -8.00 -4.76
CA HIS A 119 12.69 -8.20 -3.32
C HIS A 119 12.55 -9.66 -2.90
N ARG A 120 11.88 -10.51 -3.70
CA ARG A 120 11.69 -11.93 -3.40
C ARG A 120 13.00 -12.69 -3.11
N PRO A 121 14.11 -12.50 -3.86
CA PRO A 121 15.36 -13.18 -3.53
C PRO A 121 15.90 -12.84 -2.13
N LEU A 122 15.66 -11.61 -1.66
CA LEU A 122 16.04 -11.21 -0.31
C LEU A 122 15.09 -11.79 0.75
N TYR A 123 13.78 -11.81 0.45
CA TYR A 123 12.78 -12.49 1.26
C TYR A 123 13.17 -13.96 1.49
N ASP A 124 13.40 -14.70 0.40
CA ASP A 124 13.79 -16.11 0.44
C ASP A 124 15.12 -16.29 1.21
N TRP A 125 16.09 -15.39 1.00
CA TRP A 125 17.34 -15.41 1.76
C TRP A 125 17.09 -15.33 3.27
N PHE A 126 16.18 -14.47 3.75
CA PHE A 126 15.88 -14.43 5.18
C PHE A 126 15.25 -15.71 5.70
N ILE A 127 14.27 -16.28 4.98
CA ILE A 127 13.61 -17.54 5.33
C ILE A 127 14.61 -18.71 5.36
N ASP A 128 15.63 -18.69 4.51
CA ASP A 128 16.69 -19.71 4.46
C ASP A 128 17.74 -19.57 5.57
N ASN A 129 17.89 -18.37 6.12
CA ASN A 129 19.03 -18.03 7.00
C ASN A 129 18.64 -17.77 8.46
N LEU A 130 17.35 -17.84 8.78
CA LEU A 130 16.83 -17.67 10.13
C LEU A 130 16.09 -18.94 10.58
N PRO A 131 16.09 -19.27 11.88
CA PRO A 131 15.32 -20.38 12.42
C PRO A 131 13.84 -20.00 12.52
N VAL A 132 13.16 -19.92 11.37
CA VAL A 132 11.73 -19.61 11.29
C VAL A 132 10.88 -20.89 11.30
N ASP A 133 9.74 -20.85 11.98
CA ASP A 133 8.85 -22.00 12.15
C ASP A 133 8.01 -22.30 10.89
N CYS A 134 7.80 -21.29 10.05
CA CYS A 134 7.08 -21.39 8.79
C CYS A 134 7.93 -20.85 7.63
N ARG A 135 7.69 -21.39 6.42
CA ARG A 135 8.38 -21.01 5.18
C ARG A 135 7.36 -20.45 4.19
N PRO A 136 6.87 -19.22 4.41
CA PRO A 136 5.93 -18.55 3.51
C PRO A 136 6.56 -18.37 2.12
N ARG A 137 5.72 -18.31 1.09
CA ARG A 137 6.16 -18.04 -0.29
C ARG A 137 5.52 -16.77 -0.83
N GLN A 138 6.35 -15.89 -1.40
CA GLN A 138 5.90 -14.67 -2.04
C GLN A 138 5.39 -14.93 -3.46
N TYR A 139 4.27 -14.29 -3.80
CA TYR A 139 3.66 -14.26 -5.12
C TYR A 139 3.26 -12.83 -5.48
N GLU A 140 3.61 -12.38 -6.68
CA GLU A 140 3.36 -11.01 -7.10
C GLU A 140 2.30 -10.92 -8.20
N PHE A 141 1.44 -9.92 -8.11
CA PHE A 141 0.45 -9.57 -9.14
C PHE A 141 0.57 -8.10 -9.56
N ALA A 142 0.09 -7.77 -10.74
CA ALA A 142 0.09 -6.40 -11.24
C ALA A 142 -0.85 -5.52 -10.40
N ARG A 143 -0.36 -4.34 -9.99
CA ARG A 143 -1.18 -3.38 -9.25
C ARG A 143 -2.35 -2.91 -10.12
N LEU A 144 -3.53 -2.77 -9.52
CA LEU A 144 -4.67 -2.11 -10.14
C LEU A 144 -4.33 -0.65 -10.45
N ASN A 145 -4.38 -0.30 -11.73
CA ASN A 145 -4.35 1.07 -12.21
C ASN A 145 -5.64 1.36 -12.95
N THR A 146 -6.38 2.38 -12.52
CA THR A 146 -7.67 2.75 -13.13
C THR A 146 -7.49 4.04 -13.93
N SER A 147 -8.05 4.09 -15.13
CA SER A 147 -8.03 5.32 -15.95
C SER A 147 -8.68 6.50 -15.18
N TYR A 148 -8.25 7.72 -15.50
CA TYR A 148 -8.71 8.97 -14.85
C TYR A 148 -8.53 9.03 -13.33
N THR A 149 -7.77 8.11 -12.74
CA THR A 149 -7.63 7.97 -11.30
C THR A 149 -6.18 8.06 -10.88
N VAL A 150 -5.91 8.74 -9.77
CA VAL A 150 -4.59 8.79 -9.14
C VAL A 150 -4.63 8.03 -7.82
N THR A 151 -3.86 6.95 -7.70
CA THR A 151 -3.86 6.10 -6.49
C THR A 151 -2.64 6.31 -5.59
N SER A 152 -1.64 7.08 -6.02
CA SER A 152 -0.45 7.36 -5.21
C SER A 152 -0.81 8.16 -3.96
N LYS A 153 -0.53 7.60 -2.76
CA LYS A 153 -0.77 8.26 -1.47
C LYS A 153 -0.15 9.67 -1.39
N ARG A 154 1.03 9.87 -1.99
CA ARG A 154 1.69 11.19 -2.05
C ARG A 154 0.86 12.19 -2.84
N LYS A 155 0.36 11.80 -4.02
CA LYS A 155 -0.48 12.67 -4.87
C LYS A 155 -1.85 12.92 -4.24
N LEU A 156 -2.46 11.90 -3.64
CA LEU A 156 -3.72 12.04 -2.90
C LEU A 156 -3.57 12.99 -1.70
N LYS A 157 -2.47 12.90 -0.96
CA LYS A 157 -2.17 13.84 0.13
C LYS A 157 -2.06 15.27 -0.37
N LEU A 158 -1.42 15.51 -1.52
CA LEU A 158 -1.34 16.84 -2.12
C LEU A 158 -2.72 17.41 -2.48
N LEU A 159 -3.66 16.57 -2.94
CA LEU A 159 -5.04 17.02 -3.19
C LEU A 159 -5.74 17.49 -1.92
N VAL A 160 -5.56 16.74 -0.82
CA VAL A 160 -6.16 17.05 0.49
C VAL A 160 -5.50 18.28 1.11
N ASP A 161 -4.17 18.29 1.23
CA ASP A 161 -3.42 19.40 1.82
C ASP A 161 -3.61 20.71 1.03
N GLY A 162 -3.74 20.61 -0.30
CA GLY A 162 -3.97 21.74 -1.19
C GLY A 162 -5.41 22.23 -1.25
N GLY A 163 -6.35 21.60 -0.53
CA GLY A 163 -7.75 21.99 -0.50
C GLY A 163 -8.50 21.82 -1.83
N HIS A 164 -8.01 20.95 -2.73
CA HIS A 164 -8.68 20.64 -4.00
C HIS A 164 -9.88 19.70 -3.82
N VAL A 165 -9.94 19.03 -2.66
CA VAL A 165 -11.01 18.14 -2.21
C VAL A 165 -11.32 18.43 -0.74
N ASP A 166 -12.51 18.06 -0.28
CA ASP A 166 -12.97 18.32 1.09
C ASP A 166 -12.18 17.53 2.16
N GLY A 167 -11.56 16.42 1.75
CA GLY A 167 -10.85 15.51 2.65
C GLY A 167 -10.56 14.15 2.01
N TRP A 168 -10.09 13.20 2.82
CA TRP A 168 -9.82 11.83 2.37
C TRP A 168 -11.09 11.04 1.99
N ASP A 169 -12.25 11.44 2.49
CA ASP A 169 -13.56 10.84 2.21
C ASP A 169 -14.37 11.62 1.17
N ASP A 170 -13.79 12.60 0.50
CA ASP A 170 -14.47 13.36 -0.55
C ASP A 170 -15.01 12.41 -1.64
N PRO A 171 -16.26 12.57 -2.13
CA PRO A 171 -16.87 11.69 -3.14
C PRO A 171 -16.12 11.61 -4.48
N ARG A 172 -15.17 12.50 -4.75
CA ARG A 172 -14.29 12.49 -5.93
C ARG A 172 -13.00 11.71 -5.69
N MET A 173 -12.66 11.39 -4.44
CA MET A 173 -11.45 10.66 -4.10
C MET A 173 -11.59 9.16 -4.38
N PRO A 174 -10.55 8.50 -4.91
CA PRO A 174 -10.57 7.06 -5.16
C PRO A 174 -10.27 6.23 -3.90
N THR A 175 -10.47 6.81 -2.72
CA THR A 175 -10.38 6.08 -1.46
C THR A 175 -11.63 5.25 -1.25
N ILE A 176 -11.54 4.16 -0.49
CA ILE A 176 -12.73 3.38 -0.11
C ILE A 176 -13.75 4.25 0.63
N ALA A 177 -13.28 5.18 1.48
CA ALA A 177 -14.14 6.12 2.18
C ALA A 177 -14.86 7.08 1.22
N GLY A 178 -14.15 7.65 0.24
CA GLY A 178 -14.71 8.54 -0.79
C GLY A 178 -15.72 7.83 -1.67
N MET A 179 -15.39 6.63 -2.15
CA MET A 179 -16.31 5.79 -2.93
C MET A 179 -17.57 5.44 -2.13
N ARG A 180 -17.44 5.09 -0.84
CA ARG A 180 -18.59 4.84 0.03
C ARG A 180 -19.47 6.07 0.18
N ARG A 181 -18.89 7.26 0.41
CA ARG A 181 -19.64 8.52 0.50
C ARG A 181 -20.30 8.91 -0.83
N ARG A 182 -19.66 8.58 -1.96
CA ARG A 182 -20.20 8.77 -3.33
C ARG A 182 -21.41 7.88 -3.62
N GLY A 183 -21.62 6.81 -2.86
CA GLY A 183 -22.74 5.87 -3.03
C GLY A 183 -22.36 4.54 -3.67
N PHE A 184 -21.07 4.22 -3.81
CA PHE A 184 -20.65 2.88 -4.22
C PHE A 184 -20.99 1.85 -3.14
N THR A 185 -21.42 0.68 -3.58
CA THR A 185 -21.71 -0.42 -2.66
C THR A 185 -20.47 -1.33 -2.51
N PRO A 186 -20.37 -2.06 -1.38
CA PRO A 186 -19.34 -3.08 -1.24
C PRO A 186 -19.41 -4.15 -2.34
N ALA A 187 -20.63 -4.48 -2.81
CA ALA A 187 -20.86 -5.46 -3.87
C ALA A 187 -20.31 -4.99 -5.21
N SER A 188 -20.57 -3.73 -5.60
CA SER A 188 -20.07 -3.19 -6.86
C SER A 188 -18.54 -3.13 -6.92
N ILE A 189 -17.89 -2.79 -5.79
CA ILE A 189 -16.41 -2.74 -5.72
C ILE A 189 -15.82 -4.14 -5.85
N ARG A 190 -16.37 -5.14 -5.15
CA ARG A 190 -15.93 -6.54 -5.31
C ARG A 190 -16.14 -7.04 -6.73
N ARG A 191 -17.31 -6.74 -7.33
CA ARG A 191 -17.62 -7.10 -8.70
C ARG A 191 -16.64 -6.47 -9.69
N PHE A 192 -16.28 -5.22 -9.48
CA PHE A 192 -15.23 -4.57 -10.26
C PHE A 192 -13.88 -5.29 -10.15
N CYS A 193 -13.45 -5.66 -8.94
CA CYS A 193 -12.22 -6.44 -8.74
C CYS A 193 -12.26 -7.79 -9.47
N GLU A 194 -13.39 -8.49 -9.46
CA GLU A 194 -13.58 -9.75 -10.21
C GLU A 194 -13.47 -9.55 -11.73
N MET A 195 -14.09 -8.47 -12.26
CA MET A 195 -14.08 -8.18 -13.69
C MET A 195 -12.69 -7.80 -14.21
N VAL A 196 -11.90 -7.06 -13.42
CA VAL A 196 -10.51 -6.73 -13.79
C VAL A 196 -9.63 -7.99 -13.74
N GLY A 197 -9.92 -8.90 -12.81
CA GLY A 197 -9.15 -10.12 -12.61
C GLY A 197 -7.77 -9.88 -12.01
N THR A 198 -6.94 -10.92 -12.02
CA THR A 198 -5.58 -10.88 -11.46
C THR A 198 -4.61 -11.46 -12.48
N SER A 199 -3.57 -10.69 -12.81
CA SER A 199 -2.52 -11.13 -13.73
C SER A 199 -1.15 -10.59 -13.30
N ARG A 200 -0.08 -11.09 -13.92
CA ARG A 200 1.29 -10.55 -13.76
C ARG A 200 1.64 -9.54 -14.85
N ALA A 201 0.67 -9.12 -15.67
CA ALA A 201 0.87 -8.13 -16.72
C ALA A 201 0.33 -6.76 -16.26
N ASN A 202 1.15 -5.72 -16.38
CA ASN A 202 0.71 -4.36 -16.09
C ASN A 202 -0.36 -3.94 -17.10
N GLY A 203 -1.43 -3.31 -16.61
CA GLY A 203 -2.54 -2.84 -17.43
C GLY A 203 -3.27 -1.66 -16.77
N VAL A 204 -4.10 -1.00 -17.55
CA VAL A 204 -4.99 0.06 -17.08
C VAL A 204 -6.42 -0.43 -17.25
N ALA A 205 -7.15 -0.56 -16.14
CA ALA A 205 -8.58 -0.82 -16.15
C ALA A 205 -9.33 0.48 -16.45
N ASP A 206 -10.29 0.43 -17.37
CA ASP A 206 -11.12 1.60 -17.66
C ASP A 206 -12.06 1.89 -16.48
N VAL A 207 -12.15 3.16 -16.06
CA VAL A 207 -13.13 3.63 -15.07
C VAL A 207 -14.56 3.28 -15.46
N ALA A 208 -14.86 3.15 -16.76
CA ALA A 208 -16.15 2.69 -17.24
C ALA A 208 -16.55 1.31 -16.70
N MET A 209 -15.59 0.42 -16.42
CA MET A 209 -15.87 -0.88 -15.79
C MET A 209 -16.31 -0.72 -14.33
N LEU A 210 -15.71 0.23 -13.60
CA LEU A 210 -16.08 0.54 -12.23
C LEU A 210 -17.48 1.17 -12.18
N GLU A 211 -17.77 2.10 -13.09
CA GLU A 211 -19.10 2.70 -13.22
C GLU A 211 -20.16 1.69 -13.63
N HIS A 212 -19.81 0.76 -14.53
CA HIS A 212 -20.70 -0.33 -14.91
C HIS A 212 -21.06 -1.20 -13.70
N ALA A 213 -20.07 -1.57 -12.87
CA ALA A 213 -20.31 -2.40 -11.68
C ALA A 213 -21.32 -1.77 -10.70
N ILE A 214 -21.25 -0.45 -10.48
CA ILE A 214 -22.20 0.23 -9.59
C ILE A 214 -23.55 0.46 -10.25
N ARG A 215 -23.59 0.74 -11.56
CA ARG A 215 -24.86 0.86 -12.30
C ARG A 215 -25.62 -0.46 -12.28
N ASP A 216 -24.95 -1.59 -12.48
CA ASP A 216 -25.57 -2.91 -12.47
C ASP A 216 -26.19 -3.25 -11.11
N ASP A 217 -25.44 -3.04 -10.03
CA ASP A 217 -25.93 -3.28 -8.66
C ASP A 217 -27.10 -2.36 -8.28
N LEU A 218 -26.99 -1.05 -8.52
CA LEU A 218 -28.07 -0.11 -8.20
C LEU A 218 -29.29 -0.32 -9.10
N ASN A 219 -29.10 -0.72 -10.35
CA ASN A 219 -30.23 -1.02 -11.23
C ASN A 219 -31.09 -2.17 -10.71
N ALA A 220 -30.47 -3.19 -10.10
CA ALA A 220 -31.16 -4.35 -9.54
C ALA A 220 -31.77 -4.11 -8.14
N ASN A 221 -31.17 -3.20 -7.35
CA ASN A 221 -31.46 -3.09 -5.92
C ASN A 221 -32.02 -1.73 -5.47
N ALA A 222 -31.75 -0.63 -6.18
CA ALA A 222 -32.15 0.70 -5.71
C ALA A 222 -33.63 1.02 -6.03
N PRO A 223 -34.41 1.58 -5.10
CA PRO A 223 -35.74 2.06 -5.39
C PRO A 223 -35.68 3.31 -6.29
N ARG A 224 -36.67 3.47 -7.17
CA ARG A 224 -36.85 4.64 -8.02
C ARG A 224 -37.58 5.72 -7.25
N ALA A 225 -37.23 6.97 -7.55
CA ALA A 225 -37.86 8.17 -7.01
C ALA A 225 -37.80 9.28 -8.06
N PHE A 226 -38.70 10.25 -7.93
CA PHE A 226 -38.68 11.46 -8.75
C PHE A 226 -37.92 12.56 -8.02
N CYS A 227 -36.99 13.20 -8.73
CA CYS A 227 -36.29 14.37 -8.26
C CYS A 227 -36.14 15.34 -9.44
N VAL A 228 -36.63 16.57 -9.27
CA VAL A 228 -36.44 17.64 -10.25
C VAL A 228 -35.26 18.48 -9.79
N LEU A 229 -34.12 18.30 -10.44
CA LEU A 229 -32.87 19.00 -10.06
C LEU A 229 -32.94 20.50 -10.38
N GLU A 230 -33.56 20.84 -11.51
CA GLU A 230 -33.75 22.22 -11.97
C GLU A 230 -35.26 22.47 -12.16
N PRO A 231 -35.96 22.95 -11.12
CA PRO A 231 -37.42 23.02 -11.13
C PRO A 231 -37.95 24.13 -12.03
N LEU A 232 -38.80 23.75 -12.98
CA LEU A 232 -39.66 24.66 -13.72
C LEU A 232 -41.10 24.47 -13.27
N ARG A 233 -41.75 25.56 -12.83
CA ARG A 233 -43.14 25.52 -12.40
C ARG A 233 -44.05 25.24 -13.60
N VAL A 234 -44.83 24.16 -13.49
CA VAL A 234 -45.88 23.81 -14.44
C VAL A 234 -47.23 24.05 -13.76
N VAL A 235 -48.16 24.67 -14.46
CA VAL A 235 -49.54 24.88 -14.01
C VAL A 235 -50.48 24.10 -14.93
N LEU A 236 -51.24 23.18 -14.37
CA LEU A 236 -52.25 22.42 -15.10
C LEU A 236 -53.54 23.25 -15.15
N THR A 237 -53.79 23.94 -16.28
CA THR A 237 -54.91 24.90 -16.41
C THR A 237 -56.29 24.24 -16.39
N ASN A 238 -56.36 22.93 -16.58
CA ASN A 238 -57.57 22.13 -16.57
C ASN A 238 -57.74 21.30 -15.28
N TYR A 239 -56.86 21.47 -14.29
CA TYR A 239 -56.94 20.76 -13.01
C TYR A 239 -57.59 21.66 -11.95
N PRO A 240 -58.56 21.18 -11.14
CA PRO A 240 -59.24 22.01 -10.17
C PRO A 240 -58.30 22.64 -9.14
N GLU A 241 -58.48 23.94 -8.86
CA GLU A 241 -57.65 24.65 -7.90
C GLU A 241 -57.94 24.17 -6.47
N GLY A 242 -56.88 23.82 -5.73
CA GLY A 242 -56.97 23.33 -4.35
C GLY A 242 -57.19 21.82 -4.22
N GLU A 243 -57.38 21.09 -5.32
CA GLU A 243 -57.44 19.62 -5.30
C GLU A 243 -56.06 18.96 -5.30
N GLN A 244 -55.97 17.76 -4.74
CA GLN A 244 -54.77 16.93 -4.71
C GLN A 244 -55.11 15.47 -4.99
N GLU A 245 -54.28 14.81 -5.79
CA GLU A 245 -54.34 13.37 -6.04
C GLU A 245 -53.14 12.66 -5.43
N THR A 246 -53.40 11.55 -4.74
CA THR A 246 -52.34 10.65 -4.26
C THR A 246 -52.15 9.53 -5.28
N LEU A 247 -51.03 9.55 -6.00
CA LEU A 247 -50.66 8.52 -6.94
C LEU A 247 -49.82 7.43 -6.25
N THR A 248 -50.17 6.18 -6.47
CA THR A 248 -49.35 5.03 -6.04
C THR A 248 -48.50 4.56 -7.22
N LEU A 249 -47.18 4.55 -7.05
CA LEU A 249 -46.24 4.13 -8.08
C LEU A 249 -45.35 2.98 -7.57
N PRO A 250 -44.98 2.01 -8.42
CA PRO A 250 -44.07 0.94 -8.05
C PRO A 250 -42.68 1.52 -7.73
N ARG A 251 -42.06 1.02 -6.66
CA ARG A 251 -40.69 1.45 -6.27
C ARG A 251 -39.61 0.87 -7.17
N HIS A 252 -39.88 -0.21 -7.89
CA HIS A 252 -38.93 -0.83 -8.80
C HIS A 252 -39.69 -1.36 -10.03
N PRO A 253 -39.19 -1.14 -11.26
CA PRO A 253 -39.91 -1.56 -12.47
C PRO A 253 -40.03 -3.09 -12.61
N SER A 254 -39.10 -3.84 -12.04
CA SER A 254 -39.04 -5.31 -12.14
C SER A 254 -39.15 -6.06 -10.80
N ARG A 255 -39.51 -5.37 -9.71
CA ARG A 255 -39.75 -6.00 -8.39
C ARG A 255 -41.06 -5.44 -7.84
N GLU A 256 -42.00 -6.33 -7.55
CA GLU A 256 -43.28 -5.97 -6.91
C GLU A 256 -43.07 -5.36 -5.52
#